data_AF-A0A7V5FVN3-F1
#
_entry.id   AF-A0A7V5FVN3-F1
#
_cell.length_a   1.000
_cell.length_b   1.000
_cell.length_c   1.000
_cell.angle_alpha   90.00
_cell.angle_beta   90.00
_cell.angle_gamma   90.00
#
_symmetry.space_group_name_H-M   'P 1'
#
loop_
_entity.id
_entity.type
_entity.pdbx_description
1 polymer ?
#
loop_
_entity_poly.entity_id
_entity_poly.type
_entity_poly.pdbx_seq_one_letter_code
_entity_poly.pdbx_strand_id
1 'polypeptide(L)'
;MGKAESPNLFIEAAGIAYMLGQWTHDPGTSVKAIRSRDRLAPISIDTSLKEEDIHRHNIILLGKKNAYYRKIRSRLTGKGSFIQVVEDGLANGRDTLFVSDSKAGFYLANRRLFFKSGAYRGFFSFVKLGALIMKGDFDAALFDLDDPQAVRSCGKPVILAMGMGSSVPVEMLAVAKKRNRIVFKDLRSALKSGDKELALTTWKGAMETCYACHQGTADVKKYRKFVPLGEEHGYHQHIAEQFGLECSQCHSGTRSIVGYGN
;
A
#
# COMPACT_ATOMS: atom_id res chain seq x y z
N MET A 1 -19.17 4.67 13.21
CA MET A 1 -20.21 3.59 13.13
C MET A 1 -21.24 3.80 14.25
N GLY A 2 -22.41 3.17 14.22
CA GLY A 2 -23.42 3.38 15.28
C GLY A 2 -23.37 2.33 16.39
N LYS A 3 -23.93 2.65 17.57
CA LYS A 3 -23.98 1.71 18.72
C LYS A 3 -24.79 0.44 18.46
N ALA A 4 -25.79 0.53 17.59
CA ALA A 4 -26.70 -0.58 17.29
C ALA A 4 -26.21 -1.50 16.15
N GLU A 5 -25.00 -1.27 15.65
CA GLU A 5 -24.39 -2.11 14.61
C GLU A 5 -24.05 -3.52 15.13
N SER A 6 -23.94 -4.47 14.20
CA SER A 6 -23.52 -5.83 14.53
C SER A 6 -22.12 -5.84 15.16
N PRO A 7 -21.86 -6.68 16.18
CA PRO A 7 -20.52 -6.89 16.71
C PRO A 7 -19.49 -7.26 15.64
N ASN A 8 -19.88 -8.01 14.61
CA ASN A 8 -19.00 -8.36 13.51
C ASN A 8 -18.54 -7.10 12.75
N LEU A 9 -19.41 -6.11 12.57
CA LEU A 9 -19.02 -4.85 11.92
C LEU A 9 -18.03 -4.05 12.77
N PHE A 10 -18.09 -4.16 14.10
CA PHE A 10 -17.10 -3.56 14.98
C PHE A 10 -15.72 -4.21 14.82
N ILE A 11 -15.68 -5.54 14.72
CA ILE A 11 -14.44 -6.27 14.42
C ILE A 11 -13.85 -5.80 13.08
N GLU A 12 -14.68 -5.65 12.05
CA GLU A 12 -14.22 -5.14 10.76
C GLU A 12 -13.75 -3.68 10.83
N ALA A 13 -14.39 -2.84 11.64
CA ALA A 13 -13.93 -1.46 11.88
C ALA A 13 -12.52 -1.45 12.51
N ALA A 14 -12.27 -2.34 13.47
CA ALA A 14 -10.94 -2.52 14.07
C ALA A 14 -9.91 -3.01 13.05
N GLY A 15 -10.29 -3.96 12.19
CA GLY A 15 -9.45 -4.42 11.08
C GLY A 15 -9.11 -3.29 10.11
N ILE A 16 -10.10 -2.49 9.68
CA ILE A 16 -9.89 -1.32 8.83
C ILE A 16 -8.94 -0.32 9.50
N ALA A 17 -9.21 0.04 10.76
CA ALA A 17 -8.40 1.01 11.50
C ALA A 17 -6.94 0.55 11.68
N TYR A 18 -6.74 -0.73 11.99
CA TYR A 18 -5.41 -1.33 12.05
C TYR A 18 -4.70 -1.21 10.71
N MET A 19 -5.35 -1.63 9.61
CA MET A 19 -4.74 -1.61 8.28
C MET A 19 -4.44 -0.19 7.77
N LEU A 20 -5.29 0.79 8.10
CA LEU A 20 -5.03 2.21 7.84
C LEU A 20 -3.82 2.71 8.63
N GLY A 21 -3.69 2.31 9.88
CA GLY A 21 -2.52 2.61 10.71
C GLY A 21 -1.21 2.01 10.19
N GLN A 22 -1.29 0.87 9.49
CA GLN A 22 -0.17 0.27 8.78
C GLN A 22 0.10 0.91 7.40
N TRP A 23 -0.75 1.84 6.93
CA TRP A 23 -0.61 2.43 5.60
C TRP A 23 0.63 3.35 5.51
N THR A 24 1.06 4.01 6.60
CA THR A 24 2.03 5.11 6.47
C THR A 24 3.38 4.97 7.18
N HIS A 25 3.66 3.99 8.04
CA HIS A 25 5.00 3.88 8.64
C HIS A 25 5.39 2.43 8.94
N ASP A 26 6.70 2.14 8.87
CA ASP A 26 7.36 0.85 9.11
C ASP A 26 6.59 -0.10 10.05
N PRO A 27 6.18 -1.29 9.58
CA PRO A 27 5.47 -2.31 10.35
C PRO A 27 6.42 -3.16 11.21
N GLY A 28 7.28 -2.49 11.98
CA GLY A 28 7.79 -2.99 13.25
C GLY A 28 6.78 -2.70 14.37
N THR A 29 5.51 -3.09 14.23
CA THR A 29 4.51 -2.83 15.27
C THR A 29 4.68 -3.83 16.40
N SER A 30 5.31 -3.42 17.49
CA SER A 30 5.30 -4.19 18.73
C SER A 30 3.92 -4.14 19.39
N VAL A 31 3.56 -5.15 20.18
CA VAL A 31 2.32 -5.15 20.99
C VAL A 31 2.21 -3.90 21.86
N LYS A 32 3.36 -3.31 22.26
CA LYS A 32 3.44 -2.04 23.00
C LYS A 32 2.92 -0.85 22.19
N ALA A 33 3.24 -0.75 20.90
CA ALA A 33 2.77 0.32 20.02
C ALA A 33 1.26 0.22 19.70
N ILE A 34 0.72 -1.01 19.68
CA ILE A 34 -0.74 -1.23 19.57
C ILE A 34 -1.42 -0.74 20.86
N ARG A 35 -0.83 -1.03 22.03
CA ARG A 35 -1.35 -0.61 23.33
C ARG A 35 -1.30 0.90 23.54
N SER A 36 -0.33 1.61 22.97
CA SER A 36 -0.24 3.07 23.08
C SER A 36 -1.20 3.83 22.16
N ARG A 37 -1.91 3.15 21.24
CA ARG A 37 -2.83 3.73 20.24
C ARG A 37 -2.18 4.70 19.23
N ASP A 38 -0.86 4.86 19.24
CA ASP A 38 -0.16 5.83 18.40
C ASP A 38 -0.30 5.56 16.89
N ARG A 39 -0.70 4.35 16.51
CA ARG A 39 -0.78 3.91 15.10
C ARG A 39 -2.11 3.26 14.74
N LEU A 40 -3.21 3.59 15.41
CA LEU A 40 -4.54 3.15 15.01
C LEU A 40 -5.33 4.36 14.52
N ALA A 41 -5.95 4.25 13.34
CA ALA A 41 -6.92 5.26 12.94
C ALA A 41 -8.05 5.31 13.99
N PRO A 42 -8.46 6.49 14.46
CA PRO A 42 -9.45 6.59 15.52
C PRO A 42 -10.79 6.02 15.06
N ILE A 43 -11.38 5.16 15.90
CA ILE A 43 -12.72 4.63 15.67
C ILE A 43 -13.69 5.43 16.52
N SER A 44 -14.55 6.19 15.84
CA SER A 44 -15.64 6.94 16.49
C SER A 44 -16.96 6.19 16.37
N ILE A 45 -17.66 6.13 17.50
CA ILE A 45 -19.08 5.82 17.53
C ILE A 45 -19.82 7.10 17.14
N ASP A 46 -20.91 7.01 16.38
CA ASP A 46 -21.59 8.17 15.76
C ASP A 46 -21.94 9.31 16.71
N THR A 47 -22.12 9.04 18.01
CA THR A 47 -22.33 10.08 19.04
C THR A 47 -21.08 10.91 19.37
N SER A 48 -19.90 10.58 18.86
CA SER A 48 -18.62 11.21 19.22
C SER A 48 -17.92 11.93 18.05
N LEU A 49 -18.49 11.92 16.84
CA LEU A 49 -17.89 12.59 15.69
C LEU A 49 -18.27 14.07 15.69
N LYS A 50 -17.29 14.97 15.75
CA LYS A 50 -17.53 16.42 15.72
C LYS A 50 -17.68 16.89 14.28
N GLU A 51 -18.37 18.01 14.09
CA GLU A 51 -18.53 18.63 12.76
C GLU A 51 -17.19 19.05 12.17
N GLU A 52 -16.28 19.57 12.98
CA GLU A 52 -14.91 19.89 12.56
C GLU A 52 -14.20 18.67 11.94
N ASP A 53 -14.36 17.47 12.52
CA ASP A 53 -13.74 16.25 12.02
C ASP A 53 -14.23 15.90 10.60
N ILE A 54 -15.50 16.19 10.31
CA ILE A 54 -16.14 15.92 9.02
C ILE A 54 -15.55 16.79 7.89
N HIS A 55 -15.17 18.03 8.22
CA HIS A 55 -14.54 18.94 7.25
C HIS A 55 -13.03 18.77 7.17
N ARG A 56 -12.38 18.30 8.25
CA ARG A 56 -10.93 18.13 8.30
C ARG A 56 -10.45 16.81 7.70
N HIS A 57 -11.19 15.72 7.90
CA HIS A 57 -10.74 14.37 7.60
C HIS A 57 -11.63 13.65 6.58
N ASN A 58 -11.03 12.77 5.78
CA ASN A 58 -11.81 11.81 4.98
C ASN A 58 -12.40 10.77 5.94
N ILE A 59 -13.72 10.59 5.90
CA ILE A 59 -14.43 9.71 6.84
C ILE A 59 -14.74 8.36 6.18
N ILE A 60 -14.52 7.27 6.92
CA ILE A 60 -15.06 5.95 6.56
C ILE A 60 -16.30 5.71 7.43
N LEU A 61 -17.48 5.72 6.81
CA LEU A 61 -18.73 5.45 7.50
C LEU A 61 -19.11 3.98 7.36
N LEU A 62 -19.13 3.26 8.47
CA LEU A 62 -19.48 1.84 8.51
C LEU A 62 -20.91 1.62 8.99
N GLY A 63 -21.64 0.82 8.21
CA GLY A 63 -22.96 0.29 8.53
C GLY A 63 -24.11 1.27 8.29
N LYS A 64 -25.33 0.79 8.50
CA LYS A 64 -26.57 1.53 8.20
C LYS A 64 -27.30 2.00 9.47
N LYS A 65 -26.95 1.47 10.64
CA LYS A 65 -27.55 1.76 11.94
C LYS A 65 -26.79 2.85 12.67
N ASN A 66 -26.63 4.00 12.02
CA ASN A 66 -26.00 5.19 12.59
C ASN A 66 -26.68 6.47 12.09
N ALA A 67 -26.53 7.56 12.85
CA ALA A 67 -27.20 8.83 12.54
C ALA A 67 -26.80 9.41 11.18
N TYR A 68 -25.55 9.16 10.74
CA TYR A 68 -24.98 9.70 9.50
C TYR A 68 -25.44 8.96 8.24
N TYR A 69 -25.79 7.68 8.33
CA TYR A 69 -26.31 6.92 7.19
C TYR A 69 -27.56 7.58 6.62
N ARG A 70 -28.47 8.08 7.47
CA ARG A 70 -29.67 8.79 7.05
C ARG A 70 -29.37 10.05 6.21
N LYS A 71 -28.22 10.68 6.43
CA LYS A 71 -27.78 11.90 5.72
C LYS A 71 -27.19 11.61 4.33
N ILE A 72 -26.76 10.37 4.08
CA ILE A 72 -26.12 9.99 2.80
C ILE A 72 -26.92 8.98 1.99
N ARG A 73 -27.91 8.29 2.60
CA ARG A 73 -28.59 7.13 1.99
C ARG A 73 -29.23 7.42 0.63
N SER A 74 -29.72 8.63 0.39
CA SER A 74 -30.34 9.02 -0.89
C SER A 74 -29.34 9.13 -2.03
N ARG A 75 -28.05 9.29 -1.71
CA ARG A 75 -26.93 9.35 -2.67
C ARG A 75 -26.27 7.99 -2.91
N LEU A 76 -26.67 6.96 -2.17
CA LEU A 76 -26.11 5.62 -2.33
C LEU A 76 -26.85 4.86 -3.43
N THR A 77 -26.10 4.29 -4.36
CA THR A 77 -26.64 3.51 -5.49
C THR A 77 -26.28 2.02 -5.38
N GLY A 78 -25.36 1.66 -4.48
CA GLY A 78 -24.94 0.28 -4.24
C GLY A 78 -26.07 -0.64 -3.77
N LYS A 79 -26.10 -1.86 -4.30
CA LYS A 79 -27.02 -2.94 -3.93
C LYS A 79 -26.26 -4.05 -3.16
N GLY A 80 -26.92 -4.68 -2.19
CA GLY A 80 -26.33 -5.76 -1.39
C GLY A 80 -25.21 -5.28 -0.45
N SER A 81 -24.09 -5.99 -0.43
CA SER A 81 -22.85 -5.63 0.28
C SER A 81 -21.94 -4.84 -0.64
N PHE A 82 -21.65 -3.58 -0.30
CA PHE A 82 -20.92 -2.66 -1.17
C PHE A 82 -20.08 -1.64 -0.41
N ILE A 83 -19.16 -1.04 -1.15
CA ILE A 83 -18.34 0.10 -0.73
C ILE A 83 -18.55 1.19 -1.78
N GLN A 84 -18.86 2.41 -1.37
CA GLN A 84 -19.13 3.52 -2.28
C GLN A 84 -18.55 4.82 -1.74
N VAL A 85 -17.95 5.63 -2.61
CA VAL A 85 -17.58 7.01 -2.28
C VAL A 85 -18.80 7.90 -2.45
N VAL A 86 -19.05 8.74 -1.45
CA VAL A 86 -20.06 9.79 -1.50
C VAL A 86 -19.30 11.11 -1.56
N GLU A 87 -19.40 11.78 -2.71
CA GLU A 87 -18.90 13.14 -2.93
C GLU A 87 -19.62 14.12 -2.00
N ASP A 88 -18.89 15.13 -1.50
CA ASP A 88 -19.36 16.08 -0.49
C ASP A 88 -19.97 15.36 0.72
N GLY A 89 -19.23 14.36 1.20
CA GLY A 89 -19.66 13.23 2.02
C GLY A 89 -20.71 13.53 3.08
N LEU A 90 -20.30 13.79 4.32
CA LEU A 90 -21.20 14.14 5.42
C LEU A 90 -21.33 15.65 5.51
N ALA A 91 -22.55 16.19 5.52
CA ALA A 91 -22.83 17.62 5.77
C ALA A 91 -21.98 18.61 4.93
N ASN A 92 -21.81 18.36 3.63
CA ASN A 92 -20.93 19.15 2.73
C ASN A 92 -19.46 19.20 3.18
N GLY A 93 -19.02 18.17 3.91
CA GLY A 93 -17.63 17.94 4.27
C GLY A 93 -16.87 17.20 3.17
N ARG A 94 -15.75 16.60 3.54
CA ARG A 94 -14.91 15.85 2.60
C ARG A 94 -15.60 14.57 2.13
N ASP A 95 -15.11 14.02 1.03
CA ASP A 95 -15.53 12.72 0.52
C ASP A 95 -15.58 11.66 1.61
N THR A 96 -16.68 10.93 1.64
CA THR A 96 -16.90 9.87 2.63
C THR A 96 -16.94 8.51 1.94
N LEU A 97 -16.14 7.58 2.43
CA LEU A 97 -16.20 6.18 2.00
C LEU A 97 -17.25 5.46 2.84
N PHE A 98 -18.36 5.09 2.23
CA PHE A 98 -19.40 4.31 2.86
C PHE A 98 -19.13 2.79 2.72
N VAL A 99 -19.27 2.06 3.82
CA VAL A 99 -19.11 0.60 3.89
C VAL A 99 -20.41 0.00 4.44
N SER A 100 -21.14 -0.76 3.62
CA SER A 100 -22.54 -1.09 3.90
C SER A 100 -22.77 -2.03 5.08
N ASP A 101 -21.85 -2.98 5.31
CA ASP A 101 -21.98 -4.08 6.26
C ASP A 101 -20.64 -4.78 6.54
N SER A 102 -20.68 -5.85 7.35
CA SER A 102 -19.50 -6.64 7.73
C SER A 102 -18.81 -7.34 6.55
N LYS A 103 -19.53 -7.80 5.52
CA LYS A 103 -18.90 -8.42 4.35
C LYS A 103 -18.10 -7.39 3.55
N ALA A 104 -18.68 -6.19 3.37
CA ALA A 104 -17.99 -5.07 2.76
C ALA A 104 -16.79 -4.61 3.61
N GLY A 105 -16.94 -4.56 4.94
CA GLY A 105 -15.86 -4.24 5.87
C GLY A 105 -14.70 -5.23 5.82
N PHE A 106 -15.01 -6.52 5.85
CA PHE A 106 -14.05 -7.61 5.71
C PHE A 106 -13.27 -7.50 4.41
N TYR A 107 -13.97 -7.26 3.29
CA TYR A 107 -13.34 -7.07 2.00
C TYR A 107 -12.42 -5.84 1.99
N LEU A 108 -12.85 -4.71 2.56
CA LEU A 108 -12.05 -3.49 2.64
C LEU A 108 -10.75 -3.74 3.42
N ALA A 109 -10.84 -4.29 4.64
CA ALA A 109 -9.68 -4.58 5.48
C ALA A 109 -8.75 -5.61 4.83
N ASN A 110 -9.27 -6.81 4.57
CA ASN A 110 -8.47 -8.00 4.27
C ASN A 110 -8.07 -8.12 2.80
N ARG A 111 -8.72 -7.39 1.89
CA ARG A 111 -8.35 -7.39 0.46
C ARG A 111 -7.78 -6.07 0.04
N ARG A 112 -8.49 -4.96 0.22
CA ARG A 112 -8.08 -3.68 -0.36
C ARG A 112 -6.98 -2.99 0.44
N LEU A 113 -7.19 -2.78 1.73
CA LEU A 113 -6.21 -2.12 2.60
C LEU A 113 -5.00 -3.01 2.83
N PHE A 114 -5.20 -4.31 3.06
CA PHE A 114 -4.11 -5.29 3.15
C PHE A 114 -3.23 -5.34 1.91
N PHE A 115 -3.83 -5.34 0.71
CA PHE A 115 -3.05 -5.29 -0.52
C PHE A 115 -2.22 -4.00 -0.60
N LYS A 116 -2.82 -2.84 -0.27
CA LYS A 116 -2.10 -1.56 -0.29
C LYS A 116 -0.96 -1.52 0.73
N SER A 117 -1.24 -1.83 1.99
CA SER A 117 -0.21 -1.81 3.04
C SER A 117 0.93 -2.79 2.74
N GLY A 118 0.62 -3.99 2.25
CA GLY A 118 1.62 -4.98 1.84
C GLY A 118 2.46 -4.51 0.66
N ALA A 119 1.87 -3.80 -0.31
CA ALA A 119 2.57 -3.23 -1.46
C ALA A 119 3.57 -2.14 -1.05
N TYR A 120 3.15 -1.19 -0.20
CA TYR A 120 4.05 -0.15 0.31
C TYR A 120 5.17 -0.73 1.18
N ARG A 121 4.83 -1.65 2.10
CA ARG A 121 5.82 -2.36 2.92
C ARG A 121 6.88 -3.04 2.05
N GLY A 122 6.45 -3.77 1.02
CA GLY A 122 7.36 -4.47 0.13
C GLY A 122 8.19 -3.52 -0.72
N PHE A 123 7.61 -2.40 -1.16
CA PHE A 123 8.33 -1.35 -1.88
C PHE A 123 9.42 -0.71 -1.03
N PHE A 124 9.11 -0.22 0.17
CA PHE A 124 10.11 0.39 1.05
C PHE A 124 11.19 -0.59 1.50
N SER A 125 10.82 -1.85 1.76
CA SER A 125 11.80 -2.91 2.03
C SER A 125 12.72 -3.15 0.83
N PHE A 126 12.19 -3.06 -0.39
CA PHE A 126 12.98 -3.21 -1.61
C PHE A 126 13.93 -2.02 -1.84
N VAL A 127 13.56 -0.81 -1.42
CA VAL A 127 14.47 0.35 -1.41
C VAL A 127 15.58 0.12 -0.38
N LYS A 128 15.23 -0.23 0.86
CA LYS A 128 16.19 -0.56 1.91
C LYS A 128 17.18 -1.64 1.46
N LEU A 129 16.70 -2.67 0.76
CA LEU A 129 17.55 -3.70 0.15
C LEU A 129 18.62 -3.10 -0.77
N GLY A 130 18.23 -2.17 -1.65
CA GLY A 130 19.18 -1.47 -2.52
C GLY A 130 20.25 -0.72 -1.73
N ALA A 131 19.86 -0.06 -0.64
CA ALA A 131 20.78 0.66 0.23
C ALA A 131 21.79 -0.26 0.94
N LEU A 132 21.33 -1.41 1.43
CA LEU A 132 22.19 -2.44 2.02
C LEU A 132 23.22 -2.96 1.01
N ILE A 133 22.79 -3.22 -0.24
CA ILE A 133 23.70 -3.60 -1.33
C ILE A 133 24.72 -2.49 -1.61
N MET A 134 24.30 -1.23 -1.66
CA MET A 134 25.22 -0.11 -1.87
C MET A 134 26.25 0.02 -0.74
N LYS A 135 25.91 -0.36 0.49
CA LYS A 135 26.85 -0.42 1.63
C LYS A 135 27.70 -1.69 1.66
N GLY A 136 27.40 -2.69 0.84
CA GLY A 136 28.09 -3.99 0.86
C GLY A 136 27.65 -4.90 2.00
N ASP A 137 26.53 -4.60 2.67
CA ASP A 137 25.97 -5.42 3.74
C ASP A 137 25.08 -6.53 3.14
N PHE A 138 25.74 -7.56 2.60
CA PHE A 138 25.06 -8.64 1.89
C PHE A 138 24.26 -9.56 2.81
N ASP A 139 24.67 -9.71 4.08
CA ASP A 139 23.97 -10.55 5.05
C ASP A 139 22.64 -9.91 5.46
N ALA A 140 22.63 -8.61 5.78
CA ALA A 140 21.39 -7.88 6.05
C ALA A 140 20.50 -7.83 4.80
N ALA A 141 21.09 -7.67 3.62
CA ALA A 141 20.35 -7.70 2.35
C ALA A 141 19.67 -9.05 2.10
N LEU A 142 20.37 -10.17 2.37
CA LEU A 142 19.80 -11.52 2.27
C LEU A 142 18.67 -11.73 3.28
N PHE A 143 18.83 -11.26 4.51
CA PHE A 143 17.79 -11.31 5.53
C PHE A 143 16.52 -10.57 5.09
N ASP A 144 16.65 -9.31 4.64
CA ASP A 144 15.52 -8.50 4.15
C ASP A 144 14.86 -9.12 2.89
N LEU A 145 15.64 -9.78 2.04
CA LEU A 145 15.10 -10.47 0.86
C LEU A 145 14.26 -11.70 1.22
N ASP A 146 14.62 -12.39 2.30
CA ASP A 146 13.96 -13.61 2.75
C ASP A 146 12.81 -13.39 3.74
N ASP A 147 12.76 -12.22 4.39
CA ASP A 147 11.67 -11.91 5.32
C ASP A 147 10.31 -11.92 4.58
N PRO A 148 9.36 -12.80 4.98
CA PRO A 148 8.03 -12.90 4.39
C PRO A 148 7.22 -11.60 4.49
N GLN A 149 7.63 -10.73 5.39
CA GLN A 149 7.03 -9.43 5.64
C GLN A 149 7.74 -8.30 4.90
N ALA A 150 8.99 -8.46 4.47
CA ALA A 150 9.74 -7.41 3.76
C ALA A 150 9.57 -7.53 2.24
N VAL A 151 10.64 -7.78 1.47
CA VAL A 151 10.59 -7.83 0.00
C VAL A 151 9.65 -8.92 -0.51
N ARG A 152 9.40 -9.98 0.25
CA ARG A 152 8.44 -11.02 -0.17
C ARG A 152 6.98 -10.58 -0.08
N SER A 153 6.65 -9.53 0.67
CA SER A 153 5.27 -9.05 0.80
C SER A 153 4.71 -8.55 -0.53
N CYS A 154 5.56 -8.01 -1.42
CA CYS A 154 5.13 -7.54 -2.73
C CYS A 154 4.97 -8.68 -3.77
N GLY A 155 5.51 -9.87 -3.51
CA GLY A 155 5.33 -11.05 -4.37
C GLY A 155 3.89 -11.56 -4.39
N LYS A 156 3.20 -11.52 -3.25
CA LYS A 156 1.82 -12.02 -3.13
C LYS A 156 0.83 -11.24 -4.01
N PRO A 157 0.80 -9.89 -4.02
CA PRO A 157 0.09 -9.07 -4.99
C PRO A 157 0.30 -9.45 -6.46
N VAL A 158 1.56 -9.66 -6.86
CA VAL A 158 1.94 -9.94 -8.25
C VAL A 158 1.53 -11.36 -8.64
N ILE A 159 1.72 -12.34 -7.75
CA ILE A 159 1.28 -13.72 -7.96
C ILE A 159 -0.25 -13.80 -8.07
N LEU A 160 -0.97 -13.05 -7.24
CA LEU A 160 -2.43 -12.95 -7.35
C LEU A 160 -2.86 -12.33 -8.68
N ALA A 161 -2.18 -11.28 -9.15
CA ALA A 161 -2.44 -10.69 -10.47
C ALA A 161 -2.12 -11.67 -11.62
N MET A 162 -1.08 -12.50 -11.49
CA MET A 162 -0.76 -13.56 -12.47
C MET A 162 -1.83 -14.65 -12.54
N GLY A 163 -2.57 -14.89 -11.46
CA GLY A 163 -3.70 -15.83 -11.41
C GLY A 163 -4.99 -15.29 -12.02
N MET A 164 -5.06 -14.00 -12.38
CA MET A 164 -6.25 -13.36 -12.94
C MET A 164 -6.42 -13.53 -14.46
N GLY A 165 -5.62 -14.40 -15.09
CA GLY A 165 -5.83 -14.89 -16.46
C GLY A 165 -6.05 -13.79 -17.52
N SER A 166 -7.07 -13.97 -18.36
CA SER A 166 -7.43 -13.16 -19.54
C SER A 166 -7.76 -11.68 -19.26
N SER A 167 -7.80 -11.27 -18.00
CA SER A 167 -8.04 -9.87 -17.62
C SER A 167 -6.76 -9.02 -17.56
N VAL A 168 -5.58 -9.61 -17.72
CA VAL A 168 -4.29 -8.90 -17.70
C VAL A 168 -3.57 -9.06 -19.05
N PRO A 169 -3.07 -7.99 -19.68
CA PRO A 169 -2.33 -8.07 -20.94
C PRO A 169 -1.11 -8.99 -20.85
N VAL A 170 -0.79 -9.66 -21.95
CA VAL A 170 0.31 -10.65 -22.01
C VAL A 170 1.64 -10.01 -21.66
N GLU A 171 1.86 -8.77 -22.09
CA GLU A 171 3.07 -7.97 -21.83
C GLU A 171 3.23 -7.70 -20.33
N MET A 172 2.13 -7.41 -19.65
CA MET A 172 2.11 -7.22 -18.20
C MET A 172 2.40 -8.51 -17.44
N LEU A 173 1.87 -9.63 -17.90
CA LEU A 173 2.20 -10.95 -17.34
C LEU A 173 3.68 -11.29 -17.56
N ALA A 174 4.26 -10.94 -18.70
CA ALA A 174 5.68 -11.12 -18.97
C ALA A 174 6.56 -10.28 -18.03
N VAL A 175 6.21 -9.00 -17.82
CA VAL A 175 6.92 -8.12 -16.88
C VAL A 175 6.82 -8.65 -15.44
N ALA A 176 5.63 -9.09 -15.01
CA ALA A 176 5.42 -9.68 -13.69
C ALA A 176 6.25 -10.96 -13.48
N LYS A 177 6.32 -11.84 -14.49
CA LYS A 177 7.16 -13.05 -14.46
C LYS A 177 8.64 -12.68 -14.35
N LYS A 178 9.11 -11.73 -15.18
CA LYS A 178 10.50 -11.23 -15.14
C LYS A 178 10.83 -10.67 -13.76
N ARG A 179 9.96 -9.83 -13.19
CA ARG A 179 10.10 -9.27 -11.85
C ARG A 179 10.28 -10.34 -10.79
N ASN A 180 9.40 -11.35 -10.78
CA ASN A 180 9.44 -12.41 -9.78
C ASN A 180 10.69 -13.28 -9.90
N ARG A 181 11.13 -13.58 -11.13
CA ARG A 181 12.40 -14.26 -11.36
C ARG A 181 13.57 -13.45 -10.79
N ILE A 182 13.65 -12.16 -11.12
CA ILE A 182 14.77 -11.32 -10.66
C ILE A 182 14.79 -11.26 -9.13
N VAL A 183 13.66 -10.94 -8.50
CA VAL A 183 13.62 -10.73 -7.04
C VAL A 183 13.80 -12.03 -6.27
N PHE A 184 13.11 -13.11 -6.64
CA PHE A 184 13.12 -14.34 -5.82
C PHE A 184 14.23 -15.33 -6.18
N LYS A 185 14.90 -15.16 -7.33
CA LYS A 185 15.98 -16.04 -7.77
C LYS A 185 17.27 -15.27 -8.03
N ASP A 186 17.27 -14.40 -9.04
CA ASP A 186 18.53 -13.84 -9.57
C ASP A 186 19.22 -12.93 -8.53
N LEU A 187 18.45 -12.10 -7.81
CA LEU A 187 18.96 -11.19 -6.78
C LEU A 187 19.54 -11.95 -5.58
N ARG A 188 18.90 -13.06 -5.18
CA ARG A 188 19.43 -13.93 -4.13
C ARG A 188 20.79 -14.51 -4.51
N SER A 189 20.93 -14.98 -5.76
CA SER A 189 22.20 -15.50 -6.25
C SER A 189 23.29 -14.42 -6.30
N ALA A 190 22.95 -13.21 -6.75
CA ALA A 190 23.87 -12.08 -6.80
C ALA A 190 24.34 -11.63 -5.41
N LEU A 191 23.46 -11.62 -4.41
CA LEU A 191 23.84 -11.32 -3.03
C LEU A 191 24.79 -12.40 -2.47
N LYS A 192 24.50 -13.68 -2.73
CA LYS A 192 25.32 -14.80 -2.25
C LYS A 192 26.72 -14.84 -2.87
N SER A 193 26.92 -14.27 -4.06
CA SER A 193 28.24 -14.21 -4.67
C SER A 193 29.13 -13.10 -4.09
N GLY A 194 28.60 -12.21 -3.25
CA GLY A 194 29.33 -11.07 -2.69
C GLY A 194 29.72 -10.01 -3.73
N ASP A 195 29.19 -10.11 -4.95
CA ASP A 195 29.49 -9.19 -6.04
C ASP A 195 28.53 -8.00 -6.00
N LYS A 196 29.05 -6.86 -5.54
CA LYS A 196 28.29 -5.62 -5.40
C LYS A 196 27.73 -5.11 -6.73
N GLU A 197 28.50 -5.17 -7.81
CA GLU A 197 28.05 -4.66 -9.11
C GLU A 197 26.95 -5.54 -9.69
N LEU A 198 27.11 -6.86 -9.60
CA LEU A 198 26.10 -7.82 -10.01
C LEU A 198 24.81 -7.66 -9.19
N ALA A 199 24.92 -7.52 -7.86
CA ALA A 199 23.78 -7.31 -6.99
C ALA A 199 23.05 -6.00 -7.28
N LEU A 200 23.78 -4.88 -7.47
CA LEU A 200 23.19 -3.59 -7.82
C LEU A 200 22.52 -3.62 -9.19
N THR A 201 23.17 -4.20 -10.19
CA THR A 201 22.61 -4.31 -11.55
C THR A 201 21.35 -5.17 -11.54
N THR A 202 21.35 -6.27 -10.79
CA THR A 202 20.19 -7.16 -10.63
C THR A 202 19.04 -6.47 -9.90
N TRP A 203 19.33 -5.76 -8.80
CA TRP A 203 18.35 -4.96 -8.06
C TRP A 203 17.74 -3.87 -8.94
N LYS A 204 18.58 -3.15 -9.70
CA LYS A 204 18.12 -2.18 -10.70
C LYS A 204 17.19 -2.85 -11.69
N GLY A 205 17.54 -3.99 -12.28
CA GLY A 205 16.69 -4.71 -13.22
C GLY A 205 15.29 -5.04 -12.66
N ALA A 206 15.19 -5.38 -11.38
CA ALA A 206 13.89 -5.57 -10.71
C ALA A 206 13.11 -4.25 -10.57
N MET A 207 13.76 -3.15 -10.20
CA MET A 207 13.10 -1.85 -10.09
C MET A 207 12.52 -1.37 -11.43
N GLU A 208 13.22 -1.62 -12.53
CA GLU A 208 12.74 -1.39 -13.90
C GLU A 208 11.41 -2.11 -14.20
N THR A 209 11.29 -3.37 -13.77
CA THR A 209 10.04 -4.11 -13.96
C THR A 209 8.89 -3.55 -13.12
N CYS A 210 9.19 -3.04 -11.92
CA CYS A 210 8.20 -2.35 -11.07
C CYS A 210 7.73 -1.07 -11.78
N TYR A 211 8.66 -0.29 -12.32
CA TYR A 211 8.37 0.91 -13.08
C TYR A 211 7.51 0.62 -14.31
N ALA A 212 7.85 -0.40 -15.09
CA ALA A 212 7.07 -0.80 -16.27
C ALA A 212 5.61 -1.15 -15.93
N CYS A 213 5.37 -1.83 -14.80
CA CYS A 213 4.00 -2.10 -14.35
C CYS A 213 3.24 -0.85 -13.88
N HIS A 214 3.92 0.09 -13.20
CA HIS A 214 3.25 1.23 -12.53
C HIS A 214 3.18 2.51 -13.36
N GLN A 215 4.19 2.77 -14.19
CA GLN A 215 4.31 3.96 -15.03
C GLN A 215 4.11 3.66 -16.52
N GLY A 216 4.26 2.40 -16.93
CA GLY A 216 4.27 2.00 -18.34
C GLY A 216 5.64 2.23 -18.97
N THR A 217 5.84 1.61 -20.13
CA THR A 217 6.97 1.83 -21.05
C THR A 217 6.44 1.97 -22.47
N ALA A 218 7.31 2.14 -23.46
CA ALA A 218 6.93 2.11 -24.88
C ALA A 218 6.12 0.83 -25.23
N ASP A 219 6.52 -0.32 -24.67
CA ASP A 219 5.94 -1.63 -25.00
C ASP A 219 4.92 -2.14 -23.97
N VAL A 220 4.73 -1.42 -22.84
CA VAL A 220 3.85 -1.85 -21.75
C VAL A 220 2.90 -0.72 -21.39
N LYS A 221 1.63 -0.88 -21.75
CA LYS A 221 0.59 0.11 -21.43
C LYS A 221 0.42 0.24 -19.93
N LYS A 222 0.42 1.49 -19.45
CA LYS A 222 0.12 1.83 -18.05
C LYS A 222 -1.28 1.33 -17.67
N TYR A 223 -1.34 0.36 -16.76
CA TYR A 223 -2.61 -0.25 -16.36
C TYR A 223 -3.37 0.57 -15.30
N ARG A 224 -2.63 1.35 -14.52
CA ARG A 224 -3.20 2.26 -13.53
C ARG A 224 -2.28 3.46 -13.34
N LYS A 225 -2.84 4.67 -13.28
CA LYS A 225 -2.07 5.87 -12.91
C LYS A 225 -1.56 5.71 -11.47
N PHE A 226 -0.26 5.51 -11.28
CA PHE A 226 0.39 5.66 -9.98
C PHE A 226 0.92 7.09 -9.89
N VAL A 227 0.29 7.90 -9.04
CA VAL A 227 0.81 9.19 -8.59
C VAL A 227 1.19 8.95 -7.13
N PRO A 228 2.49 8.85 -6.80
CA PRO A 228 2.90 8.78 -5.39
C PRO A 228 2.42 10.06 -4.69
N LEU A 229 1.84 9.97 -3.49
CA LEU A 229 1.57 11.20 -2.73
C LEU A 229 2.90 11.71 -2.17
N GLY A 230 2.96 13.02 -1.93
CA GLY A 230 4.20 13.67 -1.49
C GLY A 230 4.74 13.09 -0.18
N GLU A 231 3.85 12.64 0.69
CA GLU A 231 4.20 12.03 1.99
C GLU A 231 4.91 10.67 1.84
N GLU A 232 4.46 9.78 0.95
CA GLU A 232 5.13 8.48 0.78
C GLU A 232 6.50 8.61 0.10
N HIS A 233 6.68 9.59 -0.77
CA HIS A 233 7.99 9.88 -1.34
C HIS A 233 8.91 10.56 -0.32
N GLY A 234 8.41 11.48 0.51
CA GLY A 234 9.18 12.02 1.63
C GLY A 234 9.70 10.92 2.56
N TYR A 235 8.89 9.89 2.81
CA TYR A 235 9.32 8.72 3.57
C TYR A 235 10.33 7.83 2.83
N HIS A 236 10.15 7.61 1.52
CA HIS A 236 11.15 6.95 0.68
C HIS A 236 12.53 7.64 0.79
N GLN A 237 12.53 8.97 0.70
CA GLN A 237 13.71 9.79 0.84
C GLN A 237 14.33 9.65 2.24
N HIS A 238 13.52 9.69 3.30
CA HIS A 238 14.01 9.50 4.66
C HIS A 238 14.72 8.15 4.87
N ILE A 239 14.18 7.05 4.30
CA ILE A 239 14.86 5.75 4.33
C ILE A 239 16.20 5.84 3.63
N ALA A 240 16.25 6.41 2.42
CA ALA A 240 17.50 6.55 1.67
C ALA A 240 18.56 7.37 2.44
N GLU A 241 18.15 8.47 3.07
CA GLU A 241 19.00 9.35 3.89
C GLU A 241 19.59 8.64 5.11
N GLN A 242 18.87 7.70 5.74
CA GLN A 242 19.41 6.89 6.85
C GLN A 242 20.62 6.06 6.43
N PHE A 243 20.75 5.75 5.14
CA PHE A 243 21.90 5.08 4.56
C PHE A 243 22.87 6.04 3.86
N GLY A 244 22.65 7.35 3.94
CA GLY A 244 23.45 8.37 3.27
C GLY A 244 23.33 8.33 1.74
N LEU A 245 22.12 8.07 1.23
CA LEU A 245 21.82 8.01 -0.20
C LEU A 245 20.93 9.18 -0.64
N GLU A 246 21.18 9.64 -1.87
CA GLU A 246 20.47 10.72 -2.56
C GLU A 246 19.45 10.17 -3.58
N CYS A 247 18.41 10.96 -3.88
CA CYS A 247 17.40 10.65 -4.91
C CYS A 247 18.02 10.14 -6.23
N SER A 248 19.10 10.78 -6.69
CA SER A 248 19.77 10.49 -7.97
C SER A 248 20.37 9.09 -8.03
N GLN A 249 20.72 8.50 -6.89
CA GLN A 249 21.28 7.15 -6.80
C GLN A 249 20.20 6.07 -6.95
N CYS A 250 18.96 6.40 -6.62
CA CYS A 250 17.77 5.56 -6.80
C CYS A 250 17.08 5.80 -8.15
N HIS A 251 17.14 7.04 -8.67
CA HIS A 251 16.45 7.53 -9.87
C HIS A 251 17.42 7.84 -11.03
N SER A 252 18.25 6.87 -11.43
CA SER A 252 19.16 7.02 -12.58
C SER A 252 18.52 6.63 -13.93
N GLY A 253 18.86 7.35 -15.01
CA GLY A 253 18.52 6.97 -16.40
C GLY A 253 17.04 7.15 -16.75
N THR A 254 16.41 6.15 -17.38
CA THR A 254 14.99 6.15 -17.78
C THR A 254 13.98 6.23 -16.62
N ARG A 255 14.49 6.28 -15.38
CA ARG A 255 13.74 6.38 -14.11
C ARG A 255 13.70 7.80 -13.55
N SER A 256 14.13 8.77 -14.35
CA SER A 256 14.13 10.20 -14.03
C SER A 256 12.74 10.83 -13.98
N ILE A 257 11.65 10.07 -14.18
CA ILE A 257 10.31 10.55 -13.81
C ILE A 257 10.26 10.61 -12.28
N VAL A 258 10.74 11.75 -11.77
CA VAL A 258 10.44 12.24 -10.44
C VAL A 258 8.92 12.36 -10.37
N GLY A 259 8.31 11.85 -9.31
CA GLY A 259 6.87 11.98 -9.08
C GLY A 259 6.43 13.40 -8.74
N TYR A 260 7.03 14.44 -9.34
CA TYR A 260 6.77 15.84 -9.03
C TYR A 260 6.86 16.76 -10.25
N GLY A 261 5.83 17.63 -10.38
CA GLY A 261 5.73 18.79 -11.27
C GLY A 261 4.91 18.50 -12.53
N ASN A 262 3.66 18.98 -12.72
CA ASN A 262 2.95 20.11 -12.12
C ASN A 262 1.80 19.72 -11.19
#